data_AF-A0A7S2T418-F1
#
_entry.id   AF-A0A7S2T418-F1
#
_cell.length_a   1.000
_cell.length_b   1.000
_cell.length_c   1.000
_cell.angle_alpha   90.00
_cell.angle_beta   90.00
_cell.angle_gamma   90.00
#
_symmetry.space_group_name_H-M   'P 1'
#
loop_
_entity.id
_entity.type
_entity.pdbx_description
1 polymer ?
#
loop_
_entity_poly.entity_id
_entity_poly.type
_entity_poly.pdbx_seq_one_letter_code
_entity_poly.pdbx_strand_id
1 'polypeptide(L)'
;GYHGFAHANDTTYLLLEMCFGNLQSCMRKGEVSFSMLQALRILRHVIQGLQHLNEARISHRDVKSSNVLLTRDDKDQIVGKLGDLGVSKTYNTVQQSQLETFCGTPRWMAPEKLCLMGSSNTDLAIGLGSTSPAKADVYSFGIVAWEVIFYCVNGYYLLPFDEYQNKSNSFLSGSGIYDSLTCSTVFNDASNEDPTILDQSNSTLESSNSLARSAVWDRCFEASLYSQIISGARPSLPQDCSSSLADLIKECWSGDPNARPTFSAISKRLEVLIETTI
;
A
#
# COMPACT_ATOMS: atom_id res chain seq x y z
N GLY A 1 -2.99 -13.97 -17.03
CA GLY A 1 -3.73 -15.24 -16.98
C GLY A 1 -2.93 -16.24 -16.20
N TYR A 2 -3.56 -17.05 -15.38
CA TYR A 2 -2.90 -18.18 -14.71
C TYR A 2 -2.85 -19.38 -15.67
N HIS A 3 -1.68 -19.97 -15.87
CA HIS A 3 -1.45 -21.09 -16.78
C HIS A 3 -1.20 -22.43 -16.05
N GLY A 4 -1.01 -22.40 -14.73
CA GLY A 4 -0.80 -23.60 -13.92
C GLY A 4 0.29 -23.41 -12.87
N PHE A 5 0.70 -24.51 -12.26
CA PHE A 5 1.83 -24.56 -11.34
C PHE A 5 2.71 -25.77 -11.65
N ALA A 6 3.98 -25.69 -11.30
CA ALA A 6 4.92 -26.80 -11.34
C ALA A 6 5.58 -26.96 -9.98
N HIS A 7 6.01 -28.17 -9.65
CA HIS A 7 6.74 -28.45 -8.41
C HIS A 7 8.04 -29.17 -8.75
N ALA A 8 9.17 -28.65 -8.28
CA ALA A 8 10.47 -29.27 -8.43
C ALA A 8 11.38 -28.87 -7.27
N ASN A 9 12.12 -29.82 -6.70
CA ASN A 9 13.10 -29.60 -5.63
C ASN A 9 12.56 -28.74 -4.47
N ASP A 10 11.44 -29.14 -3.88
CA ASP A 10 10.72 -28.42 -2.81
C ASP A 10 10.31 -26.97 -3.14
N THR A 11 10.39 -26.59 -4.42
CA THR A 11 10.01 -25.27 -4.91
C THR A 11 8.74 -25.37 -5.75
N THR A 12 7.75 -24.55 -5.42
CA THR A 12 6.52 -24.40 -6.21
C THR A 12 6.64 -23.19 -7.13
N TYR A 13 6.46 -23.43 -8.42
CA TYR A 13 6.50 -22.43 -9.49
C TYR A 13 5.07 -22.13 -9.95
N LEU A 14 4.72 -20.85 -10.07
CA LEU A 14 3.46 -20.42 -10.67
C LEU A 14 3.72 -20.00 -12.12
N LEU A 15 3.00 -20.58 -13.06
CA LEU A 15 3.05 -20.20 -14.47
C LEU A 15 1.96 -19.15 -14.71
N LEU A 16 2.38 -17.93 -15.01
CA LEU A 16 1.50 -16.78 -15.24
C LEU A 16 1.78 -16.16 -16.60
N GLU A 17 0.79 -15.46 -17.14
CA GLU A 17 0.92 -14.64 -18.34
C GLU A 17 2.09 -13.66 -18.18
N MET A 18 2.89 -13.56 -19.23
CA MET A 18 4.02 -12.64 -19.25
C MET A 18 3.53 -11.19 -19.29
N CYS A 19 3.95 -10.41 -18.30
CA CYS A 19 3.77 -8.96 -18.24
C CYS A 19 5.14 -8.30 -18.33
N PHE A 20 5.26 -7.12 -18.94
CA PHE A 20 6.57 -6.49 -19.14
C PHE A 20 7.11 -5.79 -17.88
N GLY A 21 6.29 -5.63 -16.84
CA GLY A 21 6.70 -5.08 -15.55
C GLY A 21 5.53 -4.79 -14.63
N ASN A 22 5.81 -4.35 -13.40
CA ASN A 22 4.81 -3.74 -12.53
C ASN A 22 4.81 -2.21 -12.67
N LEU A 23 3.63 -1.61 -12.49
CA LEU A 23 3.35 -0.20 -12.68
C LEU A 23 4.29 0.67 -11.84
N GLN A 24 4.55 0.32 -10.58
CA GLN A 24 5.48 1.08 -9.72
C GLN A 24 6.90 1.15 -10.29
N SER A 25 7.44 -0.01 -10.69
CA SER A 25 8.81 -0.10 -11.21
C SER A 25 8.94 0.63 -12.53
N CYS A 26 7.95 0.48 -13.41
CA CYS A 26 7.91 1.17 -14.69
C CYS A 26 7.86 2.70 -14.51
N MET A 27 7.04 3.23 -13.60
CA MET A 27 7.00 4.66 -13.29
C MET A 27 8.32 5.14 -12.64
N ARG A 28 8.84 4.41 -11.66
CA ARG A 28 10.06 4.79 -10.92
C ARG A 28 11.28 4.91 -11.83
N LYS A 29 11.41 4.02 -12.80
CA LYS A 29 12.55 4.02 -13.73
C LYS A 29 12.35 4.95 -14.93
N GLY A 30 11.16 5.55 -15.09
CA GLY A 30 10.82 6.32 -16.29
C GLY A 30 10.75 5.46 -17.57
N GLU A 31 10.62 4.13 -17.43
CA GLU A 31 10.57 3.19 -18.55
C GLU A 31 9.22 3.26 -19.31
N VAL A 32 8.19 3.83 -18.68
CA VAL A 32 6.89 4.07 -19.29
C VAL A 32 6.50 5.53 -19.16
N SER A 33 6.01 6.11 -20.25
CA SER A 33 5.23 7.34 -20.21
C SER A 33 3.82 6.98 -20.66
N PHE A 34 2.82 7.48 -19.96
CA PHE A 34 1.43 7.30 -20.34
C PHE A 34 0.71 8.65 -20.35
N SER A 35 -0.13 8.85 -21.36
CA SER A 35 -1.04 10.00 -21.43
C SER A 35 -2.13 9.90 -20.35
N MET A 36 -2.84 11.01 -20.09
CA MET A 36 -3.96 11.01 -19.14
C MET A 36 -5.01 9.95 -19.52
N LEU A 37 -5.29 9.77 -20.80
CA LEU A 37 -6.21 8.73 -21.28
C LEU A 37 -5.71 7.32 -20.93
N GLN A 38 -4.41 7.05 -21.09
CA GLN A 38 -3.80 5.76 -20.73
C GLN A 38 -3.79 5.55 -19.22
N ALA A 39 -3.49 6.58 -18.43
CA ALA A 39 -3.60 6.58 -16.97
C ALA A 39 -5.02 6.18 -16.51
N LEU A 40 -6.04 6.87 -17.01
CA LEU A 40 -7.44 6.58 -16.69
C LEU A 40 -7.85 5.15 -17.10
N ARG A 41 -7.37 4.67 -18.25
CA ARG A 41 -7.60 3.27 -18.68
C ARG A 41 -6.94 2.26 -17.74
N ILE A 42 -5.70 2.49 -17.30
CA ILE A 42 -5.02 1.64 -16.32
C ILE A 42 -5.84 1.59 -15.02
N LEU A 43 -6.27 2.74 -14.49
CA LEU A 43 -7.10 2.81 -13.29
C LEU A 43 -8.44 2.08 -13.46
N ARG A 44 -9.06 2.19 -14.64
CA ARG A 44 -10.28 1.46 -14.97
C ARG A 44 -10.05 -0.06 -14.95
N HIS A 45 -8.93 -0.54 -15.50
CA HIS A 45 -8.62 -1.97 -15.45
C HIS A 45 -8.41 -2.48 -14.01
N VAL A 46 -7.74 -1.69 -13.16
CA VAL A 46 -7.53 -2.04 -11.74
C VAL A 46 -8.87 -2.13 -11.00
N ILE A 47 -9.75 -1.13 -11.15
CA ILE A 47 -11.03 -1.14 -10.45
C ILE A 47 -11.97 -2.24 -10.95
N GLN A 48 -11.93 -2.56 -12.25
CA GLN A 48 -12.66 -3.70 -12.82
C GLN A 48 -12.16 -5.04 -12.24
N GLY A 49 -10.83 -5.18 -12.07
CA GLY A 49 -10.24 -6.35 -11.40
C GLY A 49 -10.71 -6.48 -9.95
N LEU A 50 -10.72 -5.38 -9.19
CA LEU A 50 -11.23 -5.37 -7.82
C LEU A 50 -12.73 -5.66 -7.73
N GLN A 51 -13.51 -5.12 -8.68
CA GLN A 51 -14.94 -5.40 -8.77
C GLN A 51 -15.18 -6.90 -8.98
N HIS A 52 -14.43 -7.52 -9.89
CA HIS A 52 -14.53 -8.95 -10.17
C HIS A 52 -14.18 -9.81 -8.94
N LEU A 53 -13.12 -9.46 -8.21
CA LEU A 53 -12.77 -10.14 -6.95
C LEU A 53 -13.90 -10.00 -5.91
N ASN A 54 -14.44 -8.80 -5.75
CA ASN A 54 -15.52 -8.54 -4.80
C ASN A 54 -16.81 -9.31 -5.17
N GLU A 55 -17.15 -9.43 -6.45
CA GLU A 55 -18.26 -10.26 -6.93
C GLU A 55 -18.05 -11.75 -6.59
N ALA A 56 -16.80 -12.22 -6.65
CA ALA A 56 -16.38 -13.54 -6.20
C ALA A 56 -16.23 -13.66 -4.65
N ARG A 57 -16.62 -12.63 -3.89
CA ARG A 57 -16.46 -12.54 -2.43
C ARG A 57 -15.01 -12.68 -1.96
N ILE A 58 -14.07 -12.17 -2.75
CA ILE A 58 -12.63 -12.13 -2.46
C ILE A 58 -12.22 -10.67 -2.25
N SER A 59 -11.47 -10.41 -1.18
CA SER A 59 -10.76 -9.14 -1.00
C SER A 59 -9.28 -9.32 -1.33
N HIS A 60 -8.71 -8.34 -2.03
CA HIS A 60 -7.34 -8.38 -2.49
C HIS A 60 -6.34 -8.21 -1.33
N ARG A 61 -6.55 -7.20 -0.48
CA ARG A 61 -5.84 -6.92 0.78
C ARG A 61 -4.40 -6.39 0.65
N ASP A 62 -3.82 -6.40 -0.54
CA ASP A 62 -2.52 -5.77 -0.82
C ASP A 62 -2.52 -5.01 -2.16
N VAL A 63 -3.54 -4.18 -2.38
CA VAL A 63 -3.62 -3.35 -3.60
C VAL A 63 -2.57 -2.25 -3.51
N LYS A 64 -1.61 -2.28 -4.44
CA LYS A 64 -0.52 -1.29 -4.55
C LYS A 64 0.00 -1.28 -5.97
N SER A 65 0.69 -0.21 -6.35
CA SER A 65 1.22 -0.05 -7.72
C SER A 65 2.25 -1.12 -8.11
N SER A 66 2.94 -1.77 -7.15
CA SER A 66 3.84 -2.89 -7.44
C SER A 66 3.11 -4.22 -7.70
N ASN A 67 1.82 -4.31 -7.37
CA ASN A 67 0.94 -5.44 -7.66
C ASN A 67 0.04 -5.19 -8.88
N VAL A 68 0.18 -4.04 -9.56
CA VAL A 68 -0.45 -3.80 -10.86
C VAL A 68 0.57 -4.13 -11.95
N LEU A 69 0.37 -5.24 -12.64
CA LEU A 69 1.20 -5.68 -13.75
C LEU A 69 0.75 -4.99 -15.05
N LEU A 70 1.71 -4.68 -15.92
CA LEU A 70 1.45 -4.04 -17.20
C LEU A 70 1.73 -5.01 -18.36
N THR A 71 0.79 -5.04 -19.30
CA THR A 71 0.89 -5.80 -20.55
C THR A 71 0.33 -4.96 -21.71
N ARG A 72 0.29 -5.53 -22.92
CA ARG A 72 -0.31 -4.91 -24.10
C ARG A 72 -1.39 -5.81 -24.68
N ASP A 73 -2.47 -5.21 -25.15
CA ASP A 73 -3.49 -5.92 -25.92
C ASP A 73 -3.08 -6.07 -27.40
N ASP A 74 -3.92 -6.74 -28.18
CA ASP A 74 -3.69 -6.97 -29.62
C ASP A 74 -3.60 -5.67 -30.45
N LYS A 75 -4.00 -4.53 -29.88
CA LYS A 75 -3.94 -3.18 -30.48
C LYS A 75 -2.79 -2.36 -29.91
N ASP A 76 -1.82 -3.01 -29.28
CA ASP A 76 -0.65 -2.41 -28.63
C ASP A 76 -1.00 -1.40 -27.50
N GLN A 77 -2.23 -1.46 -26.96
CA GLN A 77 -2.65 -0.57 -25.87
C GLN A 77 -2.20 -1.12 -24.51
N ILE A 78 -1.75 -0.24 -23.63
CA ILE A 78 -1.35 -0.61 -22.27
C ILE A 78 -2.57 -1.13 -21.48
N VAL A 79 -2.43 -2.32 -20.92
CA VAL A 79 -3.41 -2.96 -20.05
C VAL A 79 -2.80 -3.16 -18.66
N GLY A 80 -3.54 -2.73 -17.64
CA GLY A 80 -3.20 -2.99 -16.25
C GLY A 80 -3.90 -4.26 -15.78
N LYS A 81 -3.18 -5.15 -15.10
CA LYS A 81 -3.72 -6.38 -14.52
C LYS A 81 -3.36 -6.44 -13.05
N LEU A 82 -4.37 -6.60 -12.20
CA LEU A 82 -4.13 -6.81 -10.78
C LEU A 82 -3.51 -8.20 -10.59
N GLY A 83 -2.36 -8.25 -9.93
CA GLY A 83 -1.60 -9.46 -9.61
C GLY A 83 -1.41 -9.62 -8.11
N ASP A 84 -0.75 -10.70 -7.72
CA ASP A 84 -0.44 -11.06 -6.34
C ASP A 84 -1.66 -11.22 -5.42
N LEU A 85 -2.38 -12.33 -5.62
CA LEU A 85 -3.46 -12.77 -4.74
C LEU A 85 -2.94 -13.59 -3.54
N GLY A 86 -1.62 -13.58 -3.27
CA GLY A 86 -0.99 -14.45 -2.26
C GLY A 86 -1.52 -14.24 -0.82
N VAL A 87 -2.13 -13.08 -0.56
CA VAL A 87 -2.74 -12.72 0.73
C VAL A 87 -4.25 -12.50 0.66
N SER A 88 -4.87 -12.75 -0.49
CA SER A 88 -6.31 -12.57 -0.69
C SER A 88 -7.12 -13.57 0.14
N LYS A 89 -8.31 -13.16 0.60
CA LYS A 89 -9.21 -14.01 1.41
C LYS A 89 -10.67 -13.91 0.97
N THR A 90 -11.37 -15.05 0.99
CA THR A 90 -12.83 -15.11 0.86
C THR A 90 -13.49 -14.69 2.17
N TYR A 91 -14.56 -13.89 2.14
CA TYR A 91 -15.21 -13.36 3.34
C TYR A 91 -16.57 -14.00 3.69
N ASN A 92 -16.82 -15.25 3.26
CA ASN A 92 -18.05 -15.99 3.57
C ASN A 92 -17.82 -17.09 4.63
N THR A 93 -17.62 -16.76 5.91
CA THR A 93 -17.98 -17.66 7.03
C THR A 93 -18.15 -16.87 8.32
N VAL A 94 -19.23 -17.16 9.06
CA VAL A 94 -19.75 -16.53 10.29
C VAL A 94 -18.76 -16.53 11.49
N GLN A 95 -17.48 -16.88 11.29
CA GLN A 95 -16.45 -17.00 12.34
C GLN A 95 -15.26 -16.02 12.15
N GLN A 96 -15.39 -14.99 11.33
CA GLN A 96 -14.28 -14.08 11.01
C GLN A 96 -14.10 -12.94 12.03
N SER A 97 -14.31 -13.22 13.32
CA SER A 97 -13.92 -12.31 14.40
C SER A 97 -12.58 -12.68 15.04
N GLN A 98 -11.98 -13.85 14.72
CA GLN A 98 -10.87 -14.34 15.54
C GLN A 98 -9.46 -14.27 14.95
N LEU A 99 -9.22 -14.20 13.63
CA LEU A 99 -7.83 -14.06 13.11
C LEU A 99 -7.78 -13.34 11.75
N GLU A 100 -7.94 -12.01 11.72
CA GLU A 100 -7.44 -11.22 10.59
C GLU A 100 -5.89 -11.27 10.62
N THR A 101 -5.29 -12.10 9.75
CA THR A 101 -3.83 -12.06 9.53
C THR A 101 -3.46 -10.66 9.04
N PHE A 102 -2.69 -9.90 9.84
CA PHE A 102 -2.16 -8.61 9.47
C PHE A 102 -1.25 -8.76 8.25
N CYS A 103 -1.65 -8.16 7.12
CA CYS A 103 -0.91 -8.18 5.86
C CYS A 103 -1.22 -6.91 5.08
N GLY A 104 -0.29 -6.50 4.23
CA GLY A 104 -0.41 -5.30 3.40
C GLY A 104 0.82 -4.41 3.52
N THR A 105 0.96 -3.46 2.59
CA THR A 105 2.05 -2.49 2.59
C THR A 105 1.55 -1.16 3.16
N PRO A 106 2.07 -0.65 4.30
CA PRO A 106 1.37 0.36 5.10
C PRO A 106 0.97 1.65 4.38
N ARG A 107 1.77 2.11 3.42
CA ARG A 107 1.50 3.31 2.60
C ARG A 107 0.21 3.21 1.77
N TRP A 108 -0.28 2.01 1.49
CA TRP A 108 -1.54 1.79 0.77
C TRP A 108 -2.68 1.34 1.70
N MET A 109 -2.39 1.08 2.97
CA MET A 109 -3.38 0.52 3.89
C MET A 109 -4.36 1.59 4.40
N ALA A 110 -5.62 1.21 4.47
CA ALA A 110 -6.67 2.04 5.02
C ALA A 110 -6.45 2.31 6.52
N PRO A 111 -6.82 3.50 7.04
CA PRO A 111 -6.55 3.89 8.43
C PRO A 111 -7.18 2.92 9.44
N GLU A 112 -8.36 2.36 9.16
CA GLU A 112 -8.99 1.37 10.03
C GLU A 112 -8.18 0.07 10.14
N LYS A 113 -7.41 -0.30 9.10
CA LYS A 113 -6.51 -1.47 9.15
C LYS A 113 -5.23 -1.16 9.91
N LEU A 114 -4.72 0.07 9.81
CA LEU A 114 -3.56 0.52 10.58
C LEU A 114 -3.86 0.65 12.08
N CYS A 115 -5.06 1.13 12.45
CA CYS A 115 -5.51 1.19 13.85
C CYS A 115 -5.51 -0.19 14.52
N LEU A 116 -5.89 -1.23 13.78
CA LEU A 116 -5.87 -2.62 14.26
C LEU A 116 -4.44 -3.14 14.47
N MET A 117 -3.48 -2.74 13.64
CA MET A 117 -2.07 -3.12 13.80
C MET A 117 -1.40 -2.46 15.01
N GLY A 118 -1.81 -1.24 15.36
CA GLY A 118 -1.27 -0.50 16.50
C GLY A 118 -1.88 -0.87 17.86
N SER A 119 -2.94 -1.68 17.88
CA SER A 119 -3.67 -2.01 19.10
C SER A 119 -3.35 -3.43 19.58
N SER A 120 -2.75 -3.58 20.75
CA SER A 120 -2.56 -4.87 21.42
C SER A 120 -3.85 -5.45 22.04
N ASN A 121 -4.94 -4.66 22.07
CA ASN A 121 -6.22 -5.04 22.66
C ASN A 121 -7.24 -5.44 21.59
N THR A 122 -7.54 -6.73 21.53
CA THR A 122 -8.52 -7.35 20.62
C THR A 122 -9.95 -6.85 20.83
N ASP A 123 -10.28 -6.34 22.00
CA ASP A 123 -11.63 -5.86 22.33
C ASP A 123 -11.97 -4.50 21.70
N LEU A 124 -10.95 -3.68 21.38
CA LEU A 124 -11.15 -2.39 20.71
C LEU A 124 -11.48 -2.57 19.20
N ALA A 125 -11.02 -3.69 18.61
CA ALA A 125 -11.32 -4.06 17.23
C ALA A 125 -12.80 -4.35 16.99
N ILE A 126 -13.55 -4.67 18.04
CA ILE A 126 -14.99 -5.00 17.97
C ILE A 126 -15.84 -3.72 17.92
N GLY A 127 -15.35 -2.59 18.46
CA GLY A 127 -16.05 -1.30 18.49
C GLY A 127 -15.83 -0.41 17.26
N LEU A 128 -14.69 -0.54 16.58
CA LEU A 128 -14.41 0.05 15.27
C LEU A 128 -14.99 -0.89 14.21
N GLY A 129 -16.32 -0.90 14.12
CA GLY A 129 -17.13 -1.95 13.48
C GLY A 129 -16.52 -2.61 12.24
N SER A 130 -16.67 -3.94 12.16
CA SER A 130 -16.29 -4.82 11.06
C SER A 130 -16.43 -4.15 9.70
N THR A 131 -15.36 -3.47 9.29
CA THR A 131 -15.38 -2.68 8.08
C THR A 131 -15.19 -3.65 6.92
N SER A 132 -16.07 -3.58 5.91
CA SER A 132 -16.03 -4.47 4.77
C SER A 132 -14.63 -4.47 4.13
N PRO A 133 -13.96 -5.62 3.97
CA PRO A 133 -12.64 -5.71 3.32
C PRO A 133 -12.57 -5.01 1.96
N ALA A 134 -13.69 -5.03 1.22
CA ALA A 134 -13.84 -4.30 -0.05
C ALA A 134 -13.60 -2.79 0.09
N LYS A 135 -13.98 -2.18 1.21
CA LYS A 135 -13.75 -0.74 1.46
C LYS A 135 -12.28 -0.43 1.69
N ALA A 136 -11.52 -1.36 2.26
CA ALA A 136 -10.06 -1.22 2.40
C ALA A 136 -9.36 -1.32 1.03
N ASP A 137 -9.84 -2.21 0.15
CA ASP A 137 -9.36 -2.29 -1.24
C ASP A 137 -9.65 -0.98 -2.01
N VAL A 138 -10.81 -0.33 -1.79
CA VAL A 138 -11.13 0.99 -2.38
C VAL A 138 -10.18 2.08 -1.89
N TYR A 139 -9.84 2.11 -0.59
CA TYR A 139 -8.84 3.05 -0.08
C TYR A 139 -7.50 2.88 -0.78
N SER A 140 -7.04 1.63 -0.85
CA SER A 140 -5.76 1.27 -1.46
C SER A 140 -5.73 1.63 -2.95
N PHE A 141 -6.84 1.42 -3.66
CA PHE A 141 -7.04 1.92 -5.02
C PHE A 141 -6.90 3.44 -5.12
N GLY A 142 -7.44 4.21 -4.18
CA GLY A 142 -7.29 5.66 -4.14
C GLY A 142 -5.83 6.12 -4.08
N ILE A 143 -4.99 5.40 -3.32
CA ILE A 143 -3.54 5.66 -3.27
C ILE A 143 -2.88 5.32 -4.61
N VAL A 144 -3.22 4.19 -5.24
CA VAL A 144 -2.72 3.83 -6.59
C VAL A 144 -3.16 4.86 -7.64
N ALA A 145 -4.40 5.34 -7.56
CA ALA A 145 -4.91 6.39 -8.44
C ALA A 145 -4.10 7.67 -8.29
N TRP A 146 -3.80 8.09 -7.05
CA TRP A 146 -2.90 9.21 -6.81
C TRP A 146 -1.51 9.01 -7.44
N GLU A 147 -0.88 7.84 -7.27
CA GLU A 147 0.45 7.57 -7.85
C GLU A 147 0.47 7.74 -9.37
N VAL A 148 -0.53 7.15 -10.04
CA VAL A 148 -0.65 7.20 -11.50
C VAL A 148 -0.88 8.62 -12.00
N ILE A 149 -1.79 9.36 -11.36
CA ILE A 149 -2.10 10.73 -11.77
C ILE A 149 -0.96 11.68 -11.45
N PHE A 150 -0.30 11.52 -10.29
CA PHE A 150 0.88 12.29 -9.93
C PHE A 150 1.99 12.10 -10.96
N TYR A 151 2.30 10.85 -11.33
CA TYR A 151 3.30 10.55 -12.35
C TYR A 151 2.92 11.14 -13.72
N CYS A 152 1.66 10.98 -14.13
CA CYS A 152 1.16 11.49 -15.41
C CYS A 152 1.29 13.01 -15.54
N VAL A 153 1.02 13.75 -14.45
CA VAL A 153 1.04 15.22 -14.46
C VAL A 153 2.46 15.76 -14.32
N ASN A 154 3.27 15.18 -13.43
CA ASN A 154 4.57 15.74 -13.07
C ASN A 154 5.75 15.15 -13.86
N GLY A 155 5.57 13.99 -14.49
CA GLY A 155 6.62 13.30 -15.26
C GLY A 155 7.69 12.60 -14.40
N TYR A 156 7.50 12.51 -13.08
CA TYR A 156 8.36 11.75 -12.18
C TYR A 156 7.55 11.00 -11.12
N TYR A 157 8.11 9.91 -10.61
CA TYR A 157 7.47 9.09 -9.59
C TYR A 157 7.77 9.63 -8.20
N LEU A 158 6.75 9.75 -7.37
CA LEU A 158 6.85 10.01 -5.93
C LEU A 158 6.18 8.86 -5.17
N LEU A 159 6.86 8.31 -4.17
CA LEU A 159 6.28 7.28 -3.33
C LEU A 159 5.19 7.91 -2.43
N PRO A 160 4.03 7.26 -2.22
CA PRO A 160 2.96 7.84 -1.42
C PRO A 160 3.45 8.24 -0.02
N PHE A 161 3.10 9.45 0.40
CA PHE A 161 3.46 10.05 1.69
C PHE A 161 4.93 10.47 1.86
N ASP A 162 5.78 10.42 0.84
CA ASP A 162 7.17 10.88 0.97
C ASP A 162 7.29 12.37 1.32
N GLU A 163 6.31 13.19 0.97
CA GLU A 163 6.25 14.61 1.37
C GLU A 163 6.22 14.82 2.90
N TYR A 164 5.83 13.79 3.67
CA TYR A 164 5.81 13.83 5.12
C TYR A 164 7.14 13.39 5.76
N GLN A 165 8.03 12.70 5.03
CA GLN A 165 9.34 12.26 5.52
C GLN A 165 10.27 13.44 5.87
N ASN A 166 10.17 14.54 5.12
CA ASN A 166 11.03 15.71 5.32
C ASN A 166 10.55 16.63 6.45
N LYS A 167 9.27 16.55 6.86
CA LYS A 167 8.71 17.38 7.94
C LYS A 167 9.02 16.83 9.33
N SER A 168 9.16 15.51 9.48
CA SER A 168 9.66 14.90 10.72
C SER A 168 11.11 15.33 11.01
N ASN A 169 11.96 15.48 9.99
CA ASN A 169 13.35 15.90 10.19
C ASN A 169 13.50 17.35 10.68
N SER A 170 12.59 18.26 10.31
CA SER A 170 12.61 19.65 10.81
C SER A 170 12.04 19.81 12.23
N PHE A 171 11.18 18.89 12.69
CA PHE A 171 10.65 18.91 14.06
C PHE A 171 11.60 18.21 15.06
N LEU A 172 12.36 17.23 14.56
CA LEU A 172 13.37 16.47 15.32
C LEU A 172 14.69 17.22 15.50
N SER A 173 15.01 18.23 14.68
CA SER A 173 16.19 19.09 14.89
C SER A 173 15.99 20.20 15.93
N GLY A 174 14.76 20.40 16.42
CA GLY A 174 14.40 21.52 17.30
C GLY A 174 13.88 21.15 18.69
N SER A 175 13.52 19.88 18.92
CA SER A 175 12.91 19.45 20.20
C SER A 175 13.72 18.27 20.73
N GLY A 176 14.62 18.52 21.68
CA GLY A 176 15.43 17.50 22.38
C GLY A 176 14.61 16.59 23.31
N ILE A 177 13.46 16.09 22.83
CA ILE A 177 12.48 15.32 23.61
C ILE A 177 12.60 13.81 23.32
N TYR A 178 13.33 13.40 22.27
CA TYR A 178 13.42 11.98 21.86
C TYR A 178 14.70 11.28 22.30
N ASP A 179 15.62 11.96 23.00
CA ASP A 179 16.88 11.36 23.46
C ASP A 179 16.74 10.44 24.70
N SER A 180 15.56 10.33 25.33
CA SER A 180 15.46 9.59 26.60
C SER A 180 14.21 8.74 26.88
N LEU A 181 13.15 8.76 26.05
CA LEU A 181 11.87 8.12 26.44
C LEU A 181 11.28 7.06 25.48
N THR A 182 11.91 6.77 24.34
CA THR A 182 11.49 5.63 23.47
C THR A 182 12.59 4.61 23.19
N CYS A 183 13.84 4.90 23.59
CA CYS A 183 14.94 3.95 23.46
C CYS A 183 14.95 2.94 24.64
N SER A 184 14.54 3.35 25.84
CA SER A 184 14.66 2.52 27.05
C SER A 184 13.64 1.38 27.17
N THR A 185 12.49 1.44 26.50
CA THR A 185 11.46 0.39 26.56
C THR A 185 11.61 -0.69 25.48
N VAL A 186 12.38 -0.44 24.42
CA VAL A 186 12.60 -1.42 23.32
C VAL A 186 13.90 -2.21 23.51
N PHE A 187 14.86 -1.70 24.28
CA PHE A 187 16.14 -2.40 24.55
C PHE A 187 16.10 -3.33 25.78
N ASN A 188 15.04 -3.35 26.59
CA ASN A 188 15.00 -4.15 27.81
C ASN A 188 14.68 -5.64 27.62
N ASP A 189 14.29 -6.07 26.42
CA ASP A 189 14.02 -7.50 26.14
C ASP A 189 15.20 -8.26 25.52
N ALA A 190 16.37 -7.63 25.37
CA ALA A 190 17.54 -8.22 24.72
C ALA A 190 18.81 -8.30 25.59
N SER A 191 18.72 -8.13 26.92
CA SER A 191 19.89 -8.09 27.81
C SER A 191 19.95 -9.14 28.91
N ASN A 192 19.14 -10.20 28.85
CA ASN A 192 19.27 -11.35 29.75
C ASN A 192 20.20 -12.44 29.19
N GLU A 193 21.39 -12.06 28.70
CA GLU A 193 22.50 -13.01 28.62
C GLU A 193 23.70 -12.50 29.44
N ASP A 194 24.24 -13.45 30.20
CA ASP A 194 25.25 -13.38 31.25
C ASP A 194 26.51 -12.58 30.84
N PRO A 195 26.97 -11.57 31.58
CA PRO A 195 28.10 -10.73 31.20
C PRO A 195 29.44 -11.40 31.55
N THR A 196 29.70 -12.59 31.02
CA THR A 196 31.03 -13.19 31.04
C THR A 196 31.30 -13.98 29.77
N ILE A 197 31.74 -13.30 28.71
CA ILE A 197 32.79 -13.73 27.75
C ILE A 197 33.00 -12.54 26.81
N LEU A 198 34.09 -11.79 27.06
CA LEU A 198 34.68 -10.90 26.08
C LEU A 198 35.57 -11.75 25.18
N ASP A 199 35.20 -11.92 23.91
CA ASP A 199 36.16 -12.35 22.89
C ASP A 199 36.18 -11.39 21.70
N GLN A 200 37.40 -11.12 21.26
CA GLN A 200 37.79 -10.07 20.34
C GLN A 200 37.57 -10.53 18.90
N SER A 201 36.50 -10.07 18.24
CA SER A 201 36.43 -10.07 16.78
C SER A 201 35.59 -8.90 16.26
N ASN A 202 36.21 -7.72 16.23
CA ASN A 202 35.65 -6.51 15.61
C ASN A 202 35.79 -6.58 14.08
N SER A 203 34.77 -7.12 13.40
CA SER A 203 34.46 -6.77 12.00
C SER A 203 33.03 -7.15 11.55
N THR A 204 32.27 -7.91 12.35
CA THR A 204 30.88 -8.35 12.03
C THR A 204 29.79 -7.67 12.86
N LEU A 205 30.15 -6.92 13.91
CA LEU A 205 29.19 -6.21 14.77
C LEU A 205 28.71 -4.87 14.20
N GLU A 206 29.52 -4.17 13.39
CA GLU A 206 29.13 -2.86 12.83
C GLU A 206 28.04 -2.99 11.75
N SER A 207 28.11 -4.02 10.90
CA SER A 207 27.06 -4.30 9.91
C SER A 207 25.74 -4.71 10.56
N SER A 208 25.82 -5.50 11.64
CA SER A 208 24.66 -5.97 12.39
C SER A 208 23.98 -4.83 13.17
N ASN A 209 24.77 -3.92 13.74
CA ASN A 209 24.26 -2.71 14.40
C ASN A 209 23.68 -1.69 13.41
N SER A 210 24.26 -1.57 12.21
CA SER A 210 23.70 -0.71 11.15
C SER A 210 22.35 -1.23 10.65
N LEU A 211 22.24 -2.54 10.39
CA LEU A 211 20.99 -3.18 10.00
C LEU A 211 19.92 -3.14 11.10
N ALA A 212 20.32 -3.35 12.37
CA ALA A 212 19.41 -3.22 13.51
C ALA A 212 18.92 -1.77 13.71
N ARG A 213 19.80 -0.77 13.52
CA ARG A 213 19.42 0.65 13.55
C ARG A 213 18.53 1.04 12.38
N SER A 214 18.79 0.52 11.18
CA SER A 214 17.88 0.67 10.03
C SER A 214 16.52 0.05 10.36
N ALA A 215 16.46 -1.18 10.86
CA ALA A 215 15.21 -1.86 11.18
C ALA A 215 14.43 -1.21 12.33
N VAL A 216 15.11 -0.62 13.33
CA VAL A 216 14.46 0.18 14.38
C VAL A 216 13.97 1.52 13.82
N TRP A 217 14.76 2.19 12.98
CA TRP A 217 14.36 3.42 12.28
C TRP A 217 13.16 3.18 11.36
N ASP A 218 13.16 2.08 10.61
CA ASP A 218 12.07 1.66 9.73
C ASP A 218 10.78 1.40 10.55
N ARG A 219 10.89 0.76 11.72
CA ARG A 219 9.75 0.55 12.64
C ARG A 219 9.23 1.83 13.28
N CYS A 220 10.11 2.72 13.75
CA CYS A 220 9.71 4.02 14.31
C CYS A 220 9.11 4.95 13.24
N PHE A 221 9.68 4.92 12.03
CA PHE A 221 9.17 5.64 10.88
C PHE A 221 7.77 5.15 10.50
N GLU A 222 7.59 3.83 10.41
CA GLU A 222 6.29 3.23 10.15
C GLU A 222 5.26 3.64 11.20
N ALA A 223 5.58 3.55 12.49
CA ALA A 223 4.68 4.01 13.55
C ALA A 223 4.30 5.50 13.41
N SER A 224 5.24 6.36 13.02
CA SER A 224 4.98 7.79 12.78
C SER A 224 4.06 8.03 11.57
N LEU A 225 4.28 7.28 10.49
CA LEU A 225 3.47 7.33 9.27
C LEU A 225 2.06 6.82 9.53
N TYR A 226 1.91 5.74 10.30
CA TYR A 226 0.60 5.18 10.65
C TYR A 226 -0.23 6.22 11.40
N SER A 227 0.38 6.85 12.43
CA SER A 227 -0.27 7.90 13.21
C SER A 227 -0.71 9.07 12.33
N GLN A 228 0.12 9.50 11.38
CA GLN A 228 -0.23 10.55 10.43
C GLN A 228 -1.41 10.15 9.53
N ILE A 229 -1.39 8.94 8.95
CA ILE A 229 -2.47 8.44 8.07
C ILE A 229 -3.79 8.33 8.84
N ILE A 230 -3.74 7.78 10.05
CA ILE A 230 -4.88 7.65 10.98
C ILE A 230 -5.44 9.02 11.35
N SER A 231 -4.57 10.01 11.56
CA SER A 231 -4.94 11.40 11.85
C SER A 231 -5.45 12.17 10.62
N GLY A 232 -5.51 11.54 9.45
CA GLY A 232 -6.08 12.12 8.24
C GLY A 232 -5.06 12.69 7.23
N ALA A 233 -3.76 12.44 7.41
CA ALA A 233 -2.76 12.79 6.38
C ALA A 233 -3.08 12.09 5.06
N ARG A 234 -2.97 12.80 3.94
CA ARG A 234 -3.21 12.28 2.58
C ARG A 234 -2.24 12.97 1.62
N PRO A 235 -1.69 12.25 0.62
CA PRO A 235 -0.79 12.85 -0.35
C PRO A 235 -1.40 14.08 -1.06
N SER A 236 -0.59 15.08 -1.33
CA SER A 236 -1.01 16.28 -2.04
C SER A 236 -1.30 15.95 -3.52
N LEU A 237 -2.49 16.32 -4.02
CA LEU A 237 -2.84 16.12 -5.43
C LEU A 237 -2.12 17.15 -6.32
N PRO A 238 -1.73 16.77 -7.55
CA PRO A 238 -1.15 17.72 -8.52
C PRO A 238 -2.10 18.87 -8.84
N GLN A 239 -1.57 20.09 -9.06
CA GLN A 239 -2.37 21.29 -9.33
C GLN A 239 -3.22 21.17 -10.60
N ASP A 240 -2.72 20.51 -11.64
CA ASP A 240 -3.41 20.34 -12.92
C ASP A 240 -4.37 19.13 -12.94
N CYS A 241 -4.63 18.52 -11.79
CA CYS A 241 -5.62 17.45 -11.68
C CYS A 241 -7.04 18.04 -11.76
N SER A 242 -7.86 17.54 -12.69
CA SER A 242 -9.25 18.01 -12.82
C SER A 242 -10.04 17.79 -11.53
N SER A 243 -10.97 18.71 -11.21
CA SER A 243 -11.76 18.63 -9.97
C SER A 243 -12.51 17.31 -9.85
N SER A 244 -13.13 16.84 -10.93
CA SER A 244 -13.88 15.57 -10.94
C SER A 244 -13.01 14.34 -10.62
N LEU A 245 -11.76 14.33 -11.09
CA LEU A 245 -10.80 13.25 -10.79
C LEU A 245 -10.21 13.39 -9.39
N ALA A 246 -9.87 14.61 -8.98
CA ALA A 246 -9.42 14.92 -7.63
C ALA A 246 -10.46 14.49 -6.58
N ASP A 247 -11.72 14.79 -6.81
CA ASP A 247 -12.82 14.41 -5.93
C ASP A 247 -13.00 12.88 -5.88
N LEU A 248 -12.88 12.19 -7.02
CA LEU A 248 -12.95 10.73 -7.07
C LEU A 248 -11.83 10.09 -6.22
N ILE A 249 -10.59 10.56 -6.38
CA ILE A 249 -9.46 10.08 -5.58
C ILE A 249 -9.70 10.37 -4.10
N LYS A 250 -10.22 11.57 -3.78
CA LYS A 250 -10.52 11.98 -2.41
C LYS A 250 -11.56 11.13 -1.71
N GLU A 251 -12.61 10.76 -2.44
CA GLU A 251 -13.64 9.88 -1.91
C GLU A 251 -13.11 8.44 -1.72
N CYS A 252 -12.26 7.95 -2.63
CA CYS A 252 -11.66 6.61 -2.51
C CYS A 252 -10.83 6.45 -1.24
N TRP A 253 -9.95 7.41 -0.94
CA TRP A 253 -9.07 7.35 0.25
C TRP A 253 -9.69 7.99 1.52
N SER A 254 -11.01 8.11 1.60
CA SER A 254 -11.69 8.69 2.76
C SER A 254 -11.32 7.94 4.05
N GLY A 255 -11.15 8.70 5.14
CA GLY A 255 -10.95 8.13 6.49
C GLY A 255 -12.17 7.33 6.96
N ASP A 256 -13.38 7.73 6.56
CA ASP A 256 -14.61 6.97 6.78
C ASP A 256 -14.82 5.95 5.66
N PRO A 257 -14.81 4.63 5.95
CA PRO A 257 -15.08 3.59 4.97
C PRO A 257 -16.46 3.68 4.31
N ASN A 258 -17.46 4.23 5.01
CA ASN A 258 -18.82 4.33 4.47
C ASN A 258 -18.92 5.41 3.39
N ALA A 259 -18.18 6.50 3.53
CA ALA A 259 -18.08 7.56 2.54
C ALA A 259 -17.36 7.13 1.24
N ARG A 260 -16.62 6.01 1.23
CA ARG A 260 -15.92 5.53 0.04
C ARG A 260 -16.90 5.01 -1.02
N PRO A 261 -16.71 5.32 -2.31
CA PRO A 261 -17.62 4.89 -3.38
C PRO A 261 -17.56 3.38 -3.60
N THR A 262 -18.56 2.83 -4.29
CA THR A 262 -18.56 1.42 -4.71
C THR A 262 -17.66 1.23 -5.93
N PHE A 263 -17.18 0.01 -6.17
CA PHE A 263 -16.42 -0.31 -7.38
C PHE A 263 -17.15 0.11 -8.66
N SER A 264 -18.47 -0.17 -8.75
CA SER A 264 -19.29 0.24 -9.90
C SER A 264 -19.40 1.76 -10.05
N ALA A 265 -19.51 2.52 -8.95
CA ALA A 265 -19.54 3.97 -9.01
C ALA A 265 -18.21 4.57 -9.49
N ILE A 266 -17.08 4.00 -9.05
CA ILE A 266 -15.74 4.39 -9.50
C ILE A 266 -15.58 4.08 -10.99
N SER A 267 -15.93 2.86 -11.44
CA SER A 267 -15.87 2.47 -12.86
C SER A 267 -16.63 3.44 -13.76
N LYS A 268 -17.88 3.78 -13.40
CA LYS A 268 -18.71 4.72 -14.17
C LYS A 268 -18.10 6.12 -14.25
N ARG A 269 -17.53 6.61 -13.14
CA ARG A 269 -16.87 7.94 -13.13
C ARG A 269 -15.61 7.95 -13.98
N LEU A 270 -14.82 6.88 -13.96
CA LEU A 270 -13.66 6.73 -14.84
C LEU A 270 -14.05 6.64 -16.31
N GLU A 271 -15.16 5.99 -16.65
CA GLU A 271 -15.70 5.95 -18.02
C GLU A 271 -16.05 7.35 -18.53
N VAL A 272 -16.79 8.15 -17.73
CA VAL A 272 -17.09 9.54 -18.07
C VAL A 272 -15.80 10.35 -18.28
N LEU A 273 -14.83 10.23 -17.37
CA LEU A 273 -13.54 10.92 -17.50
C LEU A 273 -12.79 10.52 -18.77
N ILE A 274 -12.78 9.22 -19.12
CA ILE A 274 -12.19 8.70 -20.35
C ILE A 274 -12.87 9.30 -21.58
N GLU A 275 -14.21 9.31 -21.62
CA GLU A 275 -14.98 9.88 -22.73
C GLU A 275 -14.70 11.37 -22.91
N THR A 276 -14.56 12.12 -21.82
CA THR A 276 -14.22 13.55 -21.88
C THR A 276 -12.76 13.85 -22.24
N THR A 277 -11.88 12.83 -22.24
CA THR A 277 -10.46 12.95 -22.58
C THR A 277 -10.18 12.60 -24.04
N ILE A 278 -11.13 11.97 -24.75
CA ILE A 278 -11.06 11.62 -26.18
C ILE A 278 -11.41 12.84 -27.03
#